data_AF-A0A5M6C498-F1
#
_entry.id   AF-A0A5M6C498-F1
#
_cell.length_a   1.000
_cell.length_b   1.000
_cell.length_c   1.000
_cell.angle_alpha   90.00
_cell.angle_beta   90.00
_cell.angle_gamma   90.00
#
_symmetry.space_group_name_H-M   'P 1'
#
loop_
_entity.id
_entity.type
_entity.pdbx_description
1 polymer ?
#
loop_
_entity_poly.entity_id
_entity_poly.type
_entity_poly.pdbx_seq_one_letter_code
_entity_poly.pdbx_strand_id
1 'polypeptide(L)'
;MSAAEIPTAPQLEESADVLMVVDSEIPATSAESVEALPAAVTAPAPSTTEADSTPADESKPSEAKRPRKEEVPEQPQEPISEVMLRRLTRIKEGDTVLLRLPSDTIKSVTVQKDSLIQLGKYGAFPCAQLIGLHYDITYEIIASLPSGVASTSASASALASASVSVGPEEEEDETPAKSQGKKGGKKNKGKGKDNSEYLLKNNVGWKNVLRPLKRQPLVDAVIDDITETNEFIEDLAEGQKTTLSSEEINELRQQGFSAEEIIQRQIARHEKFGLKTDFSKEKWRKRKEKKFYQTVHPLAPSVSNILSHYTTRAPATILNLRDDTLSQLLTMGNIRPGGRYLVVDDTSGLVTAAVLERMGCEGRIMLFTDSDSPPAWGILSTMNYSERELECIKWLNWMEADEDYQRPPPPPESEVPAGNPAKAAARIRKHNMQVAELNSVRAELHSANWDGLIVASSLSPISVISRLTPYLLGSSSIVAYSPYMQVLAELLNWSKKDPNYLNDTLTESWERTYQVLPGRTHPMMNTSATGGYLWSAIRVHPSKFLLESHQRFKRRKTGKAQGKEEQVGTAGEAEEEQETLLEQLEDEGE
;
A
#
# COMPACT_ATOMS: atom_id res chain seq x y z
N MET A 1 32.49 -37.71 -41.22
CA MET A 1 31.24 -37.84 -42.01
C MET A 1 30.40 -36.60 -41.72
N SER A 2 30.07 -35.88 -42.81
CA SER A 2 29.23 -34.68 -42.97
C SER A 2 29.02 -33.73 -41.77
N ALA A 3 29.59 -32.53 -41.95
CA ALA A 3 29.25 -31.30 -41.25
C ALA A 3 27.79 -30.88 -41.51
N ALA A 4 27.15 -30.31 -40.49
CA ALA A 4 25.97 -29.47 -40.62
C ALA A 4 26.26 -28.16 -39.87
N GLU A 5 26.36 -27.07 -40.64
CA GLU A 5 26.59 -25.71 -40.19
C GLU A 5 25.33 -25.13 -39.53
N ILE A 6 25.51 -24.43 -38.41
CA ILE A 6 24.50 -23.60 -37.74
C ILE A 6 24.78 -22.15 -38.15
N PRO A 7 23.79 -21.38 -38.65
CA PRO A 7 24.04 -20.02 -39.12
C PRO A 7 24.18 -19.03 -37.96
N THR A 8 25.24 -18.23 -38.05
CA THR A 8 25.65 -17.13 -37.18
C THR A 8 24.65 -15.97 -37.23
N ALA A 9 24.28 -15.43 -36.07
CA ALA A 9 23.47 -14.22 -35.92
C ALA A 9 24.28 -12.95 -36.30
N PRO A 10 23.67 -11.95 -36.97
CA PRO A 10 24.37 -10.71 -37.28
C PRO A 10 24.40 -9.75 -36.08
N GLN A 11 25.56 -9.13 -35.90
CA GLN A 11 25.84 -8.07 -34.93
C GLN A 11 25.10 -6.78 -35.31
N LEU A 12 24.50 -6.14 -34.31
CA LEU A 12 23.92 -4.79 -34.44
C LEU A 12 25.02 -3.76 -34.21
N GLU A 13 25.38 -3.03 -35.26
CA GLU A 13 26.23 -1.84 -35.18
C GLU A 13 25.39 -0.62 -34.74
N GLU A 14 25.91 0.11 -33.76
CA GLU A 14 25.50 1.48 -33.43
C GLU A 14 25.82 2.41 -34.60
N SER A 15 24.84 3.20 -35.02
CA SER A 15 25.10 4.46 -35.74
C SER A 15 24.21 5.55 -35.17
N ALA A 16 24.87 6.54 -34.57
CA ALA A 16 24.31 7.85 -34.30
C ALA A 16 24.39 8.67 -35.59
N ASP A 17 23.30 9.33 -36.00
CA ASP A 17 23.36 10.74 -36.39
C ASP A 17 22.00 11.40 -36.72
N VAL A 18 21.91 12.65 -36.24
CA VAL A 18 21.31 13.85 -36.88
C VAL A 18 19.79 14.09 -36.81
N LEU A 19 19.48 15.14 -36.04
CA LEU A 19 18.32 16.03 -36.11
C LEU A 19 18.00 16.50 -37.53
N MET A 20 16.74 16.39 -37.96
CA MET A 20 16.11 17.41 -38.80
C MET A 20 14.64 17.61 -38.44
N VAL A 21 14.33 18.87 -38.12
CA VAL A 21 12.99 19.46 -38.03
C VAL A 21 12.38 19.47 -39.43
N VAL A 22 11.13 19.03 -39.57
CA VAL A 22 10.38 19.21 -40.81
C VAL A 22 8.99 19.74 -40.46
N ASP A 23 8.78 21.01 -40.80
CA ASP A 23 7.48 21.68 -40.86
C ASP A 23 6.58 20.99 -41.90
N SER A 24 5.31 20.79 -41.56
CA SER A 24 4.28 20.32 -42.50
C SER A 24 3.21 21.38 -42.72
N GLU A 25 3.28 21.98 -43.91
CA GLU A 25 2.30 22.89 -44.49
C GLU A 25 0.99 22.16 -44.83
N ILE A 26 -0.12 22.87 -44.61
CA ILE A 26 -1.49 22.47 -44.95
C ILE A 26 -1.82 23.00 -46.36
N PRO A 27 -2.36 22.19 -47.30
CA PRO A 27 -2.90 22.73 -48.54
C PRO A 27 -4.40 23.03 -48.42
N ALA A 28 -4.76 24.21 -48.92
CA ALA A 28 -6.13 24.72 -49.06
C ALA A 28 -6.67 24.49 -50.48
N THR A 29 -7.94 24.11 -50.60
CA THR A 29 -8.91 24.36 -51.70
C THR A 29 -10.28 23.82 -51.20
N SER A 30 -11.46 24.39 -51.40
CA SER A 30 -11.99 25.47 -52.25
C SER A 30 -13.39 25.85 -51.72
N ALA A 31 -13.78 27.10 -51.96
CA ALA A 31 -14.95 27.80 -51.42
C ALA A 31 -16.30 27.48 -52.09
N GLU A 32 -17.41 27.70 -51.37
CA GLU A 32 -18.60 28.41 -51.87
C GLU A 32 -19.56 28.91 -50.75
N SER A 33 -19.85 30.23 -50.79
CA SER A 33 -21.03 31.03 -50.34
C SER A 33 -21.75 30.70 -48.99
N VAL A 34 -21.62 31.48 -47.91
CA VAL A 34 -22.15 32.84 -47.55
C VAL A 34 -23.67 32.93 -47.35
N GLU A 35 -24.09 33.09 -46.10
CA GLU A 35 -25.18 34.00 -45.70
C GLU A 35 -24.90 34.54 -44.27
N ALA A 36 -25.07 35.85 -44.09
CA ALA A 36 -24.54 36.65 -42.98
C ALA A 36 -25.67 37.28 -42.16
N LEU A 37 -25.50 37.41 -40.83
CA LEU A 37 -26.16 38.44 -40.01
C LEU A 37 -25.27 38.88 -38.82
N PRO A 38 -25.42 40.14 -38.32
CA PRO A 38 -24.30 40.94 -37.83
C PRO A 38 -24.19 41.12 -36.31
N ALA A 39 -23.05 41.71 -35.93
CA ALA A 39 -22.53 41.89 -34.58
C ALA A 39 -22.91 43.21 -33.88
N ALA A 40 -22.66 43.18 -32.57
CA ALA A 40 -22.13 44.25 -31.69
C ALA A 40 -23.04 45.42 -31.25
N VAL A 41 -23.15 45.58 -29.92
CA VAL A 41 -23.36 46.88 -29.26
C VAL A 41 -22.45 46.97 -28.03
N THR A 42 -21.68 48.05 -28.02
CA THR A 42 -20.70 48.54 -27.06
C THR A 42 -21.35 49.32 -25.90
N ALA A 43 -20.69 49.34 -24.74
CA ALA A 43 -21.03 50.14 -23.56
C ALA A 43 -20.74 51.65 -23.74
N PRO A 44 -21.33 52.51 -22.87
CA PRO A 44 -20.67 53.76 -22.50
C PRO A 44 -20.58 54.00 -20.97
N ALA A 45 -19.57 54.78 -20.59
CA ALA A 45 -19.23 55.24 -19.23
C ALA A 45 -19.75 56.70 -19.00
N PRO A 46 -19.49 57.38 -17.86
CA PRO A 46 -20.53 58.10 -17.08
C PRO A 46 -20.50 59.63 -17.21
N SER A 47 -21.54 60.29 -16.69
CA SER A 47 -21.59 61.76 -16.52
C SER A 47 -22.08 62.14 -15.12
N THR A 48 -21.46 63.21 -14.60
CA THR A 48 -21.61 63.86 -13.29
C THR A 48 -22.55 65.05 -13.36
N THR A 49 -23.40 65.26 -12.34
CA THR A 49 -23.87 66.59 -11.89
C THR A 49 -24.41 66.54 -10.46
N GLU A 50 -24.10 67.58 -9.69
CA GLU A 50 -24.38 67.83 -8.27
C GLU A 50 -25.79 68.43 -8.03
N ALA A 51 -26.37 68.22 -6.82
CA ALA A 51 -26.96 69.25 -5.93
C ALA A 51 -27.89 68.67 -4.83
N ASP A 52 -27.37 68.70 -3.60
CA ASP A 52 -27.95 69.17 -2.32
C ASP A 52 -29.45 68.96 -1.93
N SER A 53 -29.70 68.23 -0.84
CA SER A 53 -30.39 68.71 0.39
C SER A 53 -30.72 67.57 1.40
N THR A 54 -30.28 67.75 2.65
CA THR A 54 -30.63 66.98 3.88
C THR A 54 -31.80 67.67 4.63
N PRO A 55 -32.53 67.09 5.65
CA PRO A 55 -31.94 66.37 6.80
C PRO A 55 -32.77 65.32 7.60
N ALA A 56 -32.05 64.70 8.58
CA ALA A 56 -32.48 64.06 9.85
C ALA A 56 -33.12 62.65 9.76
N ASP A 57 -32.84 61.66 10.62
CA ASP A 57 -32.22 61.62 11.95
C ASP A 57 -31.78 60.18 12.34
N GLU A 58 -30.86 60.06 13.32
CA GLU A 58 -30.55 58.92 14.22
C GLU A 58 -30.21 57.51 13.64
N SER A 59 -29.19 56.74 14.03
CA SER A 59 -28.26 56.71 15.18
C SER A 59 -27.12 55.68 14.89
N LYS A 60 -25.89 55.93 15.36
CA LYS A 60 -24.71 55.05 15.22
C LYS A 60 -24.68 53.95 16.30
N PRO A 61 -24.14 52.75 16.01
CA PRO A 61 -23.47 51.93 17.02
C PRO A 61 -21.95 52.02 16.89
N SER A 62 -21.28 51.91 18.04
CA SER A 62 -19.87 52.12 18.30
C SER A 62 -18.96 51.04 17.72
N GLU A 63 -17.87 51.48 17.11
CA GLU A 63 -16.82 50.67 16.51
C GLU A 63 -15.88 50.15 17.61
N ALA A 64 -16.14 48.94 18.11
CA ALA A 64 -15.21 48.21 18.96
C ALA A 64 -14.09 47.61 18.09
N LYS A 65 -12.90 48.24 18.11
CA LYS A 65 -11.66 47.70 17.54
C LYS A 65 -11.42 46.28 18.06
N ARG A 66 -11.69 45.27 17.22
CA ARG A 66 -11.18 43.91 17.42
C ARG A 66 -9.64 43.95 17.31
N PRO A 67 -8.89 43.19 18.12
CA PRO A 67 -7.47 42.99 17.84
C PRO A 67 -7.38 42.29 16.48
N ARG A 68 -6.79 42.98 15.50
CA ARG A 68 -6.43 42.43 14.20
C ARG A 68 -5.50 41.27 14.51
N LYS A 69 -5.97 40.03 14.28
CA LYS A 69 -5.10 38.86 14.27
C LYS A 69 -4.02 39.20 13.24
N GLU A 70 -2.78 39.37 13.69
CA GLU A 70 -1.66 39.56 12.78
C GLU A 70 -1.70 38.38 11.81
N GLU A 71 -2.02 38.68 10.55
CA GLU A 71 -1.77 37.78 9.44
C GLU A 71 -0.25 37.63 9.41
N VAL A 72 0.23 36.56 10.04
CA VAL A 72 1.59 36.09 9.83
C VAL A 72 1.75 36.00 8.32
N PRO A 73 2.72 36.68 7.69
CA PRO A 73 2.91 36.60 6.25
C PRO A 73 3.04 35.11 5.91
N GLU A 74 2.09 34.60 5.12
CA GLU A 74 2.08 33.21 4.68
C GLU A 74 3.42 32.95 4.01
N GLN A 75 4.29 32.23 4.71
CA GLN A 75 5.49 31.69 4.09
C GLN A 75 5.05 30.87 2.89
N PRO A 76 5.72 30.98 1.73
CA PRO A 76 5.36 30.21 0.55
C PRO A 76 5.33 28.73 0.95
N GLN A 77 4.14 28.15 0.95
CA GLN A 77 3.94 26.78 1.40
C GLN A 77 4.66 25.86 0.42
N GLU A 78 5.43 24.91 0.96
CA GLU A 78 6.13 23.92 0.15
C GLU A 78 5.14 23.17 -0.77
N PRO A 79 5.53 22.88 -2.03
CA PRO A 79 4.68 22.17 -2.96
C PRO A 79 4.40 20.75 -2.44
N ILE A 80 3.17 20.26 -2.64
CA ILE A 80 2.72 18.96 -2.14
C ILE A 80 3.63 17.81 -2.63
N SER A 81 4.16 17.91 -3.85
CA SER A 81 5.11 16.93 -4.40
C SER A 81 6.38 16.77 -3.55
N GLU A 82 6.91 17.86 -2.99
CA GLU A 82 8.08 17.81 -2.11
C GLU A 82 7.74 17.20 -0.74
N VAL A 83 6.54 17.50 -0.22
CA VAL A 83 6.01 16.87 1.00
C VAL A 83 5.95 15.36 0.83
N MET A 84 5.34 14.90 -0.27
CA MET A 84 5.20 13.48 -0.61
C MET A 84 6.57 12.80 -0.78
N LEU A 85 7.49 13.43 -1.52
CA LEU A 85 8.84 12.90 -1.73
C LEU A 85 9.58 12.74 -0.40
N ARG A 86 9.51 13.76 0.47
CA ARG A 86 10.19 13.74 1.76
C ARG A 86 9.66 12.63 2.67
N ARG A 87 8.33 12.44 2.68
CA ARG A 87 7.64 11.36 3.42
C ARG A 87 8.11 9.97 3.02
N LEU A 88 8.42 9.76 1.73
CA LEU A 88 8.83 8.45 1.21
C LEU A 88 10.36 8.24 1.20
N THR A 89 11.16 9.28 1.42
CA THR A 89 12.63 9.20 1.29
C THR A 89 13.38 9.26 2.62
N ARG A 90 12.91 10.07 3.59
CA ARG A 90 13.62 10.30 4.85
C ARG A 90 12.71 10.21 6.06
N ILE A 91 13.22 9.60 7.11
CA ILE A 91 12.51 9.42 8.38
C ILE A 91 12.58 10.71 9.21
N LYS A 92 11.44 11.16 9.74
CA LYS A 92 11.35 12.23 10.75
C LYS A 92 10.80 11.73 12.07
N GLU A 93 10.92 12.59 13.07
CA GLU A 93 10.25 12.41 14.35
C GLU A 93 8.73 12.49 14.17
N GLY A 94 8.00 11.59 14.85
CA GLY A 94 6.56 11.41 14.71
C GLY A 94 6.15 10.42 13.62
N ASP A 95 7.02 10.13 12.65
CA ASP A 95 6.70 9.22 11.56
C ASP A 95 6.53 7.78 12.05
N THR A 96 5.57 7.07 11.48
CA THR A 96 5.47 5.61 11.57
C THR A 96 6.38 4.97 10.53
N VAL A 97 7.21 4.02 10.96
CA VAL A 97 8.21 3.34 10.12
C VAL A 97 7.99 1.83 10.19
N LEU A 98 8.05 1.18 9.02
CA LEU A 98 7.98 -0.28 8.90
C LEU A 98 9.39 -0.86 8.93
N LEU A 99 9.79 -1.51 10.02
CA LEU A 99 11.10 -2.15 10.15
C LEU A 99 11.03 -3.60 9.68
N ARG A 100 11.56 -3.89 8.50
CA ARG A 100 11.78 -5.28 8.04
C ARG A 100 13.01 -5.84 8.75
N LEU A 101 12.81 -6.97 9.43
CA LEU A 101 13.85 -7.71 10.13
C LEU A 101 14.48 -8.76 9.21
N PRO A 102 15.65 -9.33 9.58
CA PRO A 102 16.26 -10.43 8.82
C PRO A 102 15.32 -11.61 8.65
N SER A 103 14.39 -11.84 9.60
CA SER A 103 13.31 -12.83 9.50
C SER A 103 12.35 -12.62 8.32
N ASP A 104 12.41 -11.47 7.64
CA ASP A 104 11.41 -10.90 6.71
C ASP A 104 10.12 -10.43 7.39
N THR A 105 10.01 -10.59 8.72
CA THR A 105 8.90 -10.03 9.49
C THR A 105 9.03 -8.52 9.59
N ILE A 106 7.94 -7.81 9.34
CA ILE A 106 7.87 -6.36 9.46
C ILE A 106 7.29 -5.97 10.82
N LYS A 107 7.89 -4.98 11.48
CA LYS A 107 7.37 -4.35 12.70
C LYS A 107 7.11 -2.87 12.45
N SER A 108 5.90 -2.41 12.74
CA SER A 108 5.55 -0.98 12.71
C SER A 108 5.98 -0.30 14.01
N VAL A 109 6.66 0.83 13.92
CA VAL A 109 7.16 1.62 15.06
C VAL A 109 6.98 3.11 14.77
N THR A 110 6.44 3.85 15.74
CA THR A 110 6.37 5.32 15.68
C THR A 110 7.65 5.93 16.23
N VAL A 111 8.25 6.87 15.49
CA VAL A 111 9.55 7.44 15.81
C VAL A 111 9.41 8.52 16.88
N GLN A 112 10.01 8.30 18.05
CA GLN A 112 10.04 9.24 19.17
C GLN A 112 11.46 9.33 19.73
N LYS A 113 12.02 10.54 19.86
CA LYS A 113 13.43 10.74 20.27
C LYS A 113 13.82 10.02 21.56
N ASP A 114 12.93 10.04 22.55
CA ASP A 114 13.20 9.53 23.90
C ASP A 114 12.79 8.06 24.09
N SER A 115 12.64 7.31 23.00
CA SER A 115 12.21 5.91 23.04
C SER A 115 13.31 4.94 22.60
N LEU A 116 13.26 3.72 23.14
CA LEU A 116 14.15 2.61 22.78
C LEU A 116 13.37 1.58 21.95
N ILE A 117 13.87 1.26 20.76
CA ILE A 117 13.29 0.23 19.91
C ILE A 117 13.89 -1.12 20.30
N GLN A 118 13.04 -2.07 20.69
CA GLN A 118 13.44 -3.43 21.05
C GLN A 118 12.97 -4.45 20.01
N LEU A 119 13.91 -5.17 19.40
CA LEU A 119 13.64 -6.12 18.31
C LEU A 119 13.84 -7.58 18.73
N GLY A 120 13.92 -7.85 20.04
CA GLY A 120 14.14 -9.18 20.59
C GLY A 120 15.55 -9.68 20.26
N LYS A 121 15.67 -10.85 19.63
CA LYS A 121 16.97 -11.46 19.27
C LYS A 121 17.82 -10.64 18.29
N TYR A 122 17.22 -9.66 17.61
CA TYR A 122 17.89 -8.79 16.64
C TYR A 122 18.51 -7.54 17.29
N GLY A 123 18.40 -7.41 18.62
CA GLY A 123 18.96 -6.29 19.37
C GLY A 123 17.96 -5.18 19.67
N ALA A 124 18.48 -4.07 20.16
CA ALA A 124 17.75 -2.85 20.47
C ALA A 124 18.61 -1.64 20.14
N PHE A 125 18.00 -0.49 19.86
CA PHE A 125 18.74 0.76 19.61
C PHE A 125 17.86 1.99 19.93
N PRO A 126 18.45 3.17 20.19
CA PRO A 126 17.69 4.39 20.44
C PRO A 126 16.92 4.80 19.18
N CYS A 127 15.65 5.12 19.33
CA CYS A 127 14.80 5.50 18.20
C CYS A 127 15.32 6.77 17.49
N ALA A 128 15.97 7.68 18.21
CA ALA A 128 16.64 8.86 17.66
C ALA A 128 17.64 8.53 16.53
N GLN A 129 18.23 7.34 16.51
CA GLN A 129 19.15 6.91 15.43
C GLN A 129 18.47 6.74 14.08
N LEU A 130 17.14 6.60 14.02
CA LEU A 130 16.40 6.52 12.75
C LEU A 130 16.19 7.88 12.09
N ILE A 131 16.19 8.96 12.88
CA ILE A 131 15.82 10.29 12.38
C ILE A 131 16.87 10.75 11.36
N GLY A 132 16.41 11.16 10.18
CA GLY A 132 17.26 11.61 9.07
C GLY A 132 17.85 10.48 8.22
N LEU A 133 17.68 9.21 8.61
CA LEU A 133 18.04 8.07 7.77
C LEU A 133 17.08 7.93 6.58
N HIS A 134 17.60 7.34 5.51
CA HIS A 134 16.79 7.02 4.34
C HIS A 134 16.12 5.65 4.49
N TYR A 135 14.91 5.56 3.93
CA TYR A 135 14.23 4.29 3.71
C TYR A 135 15.00 3.42 2.69
N ASP A 136 14.69 2.12 2.65
CA ASP A 136 15.21 1.12 1.71
C ASP A 136 16.73 0.88 1.77
N ILE A 137 17.39 1.39 2.81
CA ILE A 137 18.79 1.07 3.15
C ILE A 137 18.79 0.12 4.34
N THR A 138 19.51 -0.99 4.24
CA THR A 138 19.70 -1.89 5.40
C THR A 138 20.77 -1.32 6.34
N TYR A 139 20.45 -1.20 7.62
CA TYR A 139 21.37 -0.76 8.66
C TYR A 139 21.72 -1.92 9.61
N GLU A 140 22.98 -2.00 10.01
CA GLU A 140 23.48 -2.89 11.06
C GLU A 140 23.42 -2.18 12.42
N ILE A 141 23.02 -2.92 13.46
CA ILE A 141 23.00 -2.48 14.85
C ILE A 141 24.35 -2.84 15.48
N ILE A 142 25.15 -1.81 15.79
CA ILE A 142 26.49 -1.99 16.38
C ILE A 142 26.44 -1.55 17.83
N ALA A 143 26.93 -2.39 18.74
CA ALA A 143 27.15 -1.98 20.12
C ALA A 143 28.32 -0.98 20.17
N SER A 144 28.08 0.24 20.68
CA SER A 144 29.20 1.13 21.00
C SER A 144 30.05 0.46 22.07
N LEU A 145 31.23 -0.03 21.70
CA LEU A 145 32.27 -0.33 22.69
C LEU A 145 32.59 0.98 23.44
N PRO A 146 32.91 0.91 24.75
CA PRO A 146 33.39 2.07 25.47
C PRO A 146 34.65 2.59 24.78
N SER A 147 34.60 3.86 24.39
CA SER A 147 35.73 4.60 23.83
C SER A 147 36.92 4.55 24.78
N GLY A 148 37.85 3.65 24.47
CA GLY A 148 39.09 3.38 25.21
C GLY A 148 40.08 2.49 24.47
N VAL A 149 39.66 1.84 23.38
CA VAL A 149 40.58 1.16 22.46
C VAL A 149 40.34 1.69 21.06
N ALA A 150 41.19 2.64 20.64
CA ALA A 150 41.31 2.99 19.24
C ALA A 150 41.72 1.73 18.48
N SER A 151 40.85 1.22 17.61
CA SER A 151 41.26 0.26 16.59
C SER A 151 42.09 1.00 15.53
N THR A 152 43.38 1.14 15.79
CA THR A 152 44.37 1.45 14.77
C THR A 152 44.54 0.22 13.88
N SER A 153 43.81 0.15 12.78
CA SER A 153 44.19 -0.71 11.66
C SER A 153 45.01 0.13 10.67
N ALA A 154 46.31 0.24 10.94
CA ALA A 154 47.32 0.68 9.98
C ALA A 154 48.59 -0.16 10.18
N SER A 155 48.77 -1.11 9.24
CA SER A 155 50.01 -1.61 8.64
C SER A 155 51.31 -1.84 9.45
N ALA A 156 51.81 -3.08 9.31
CA ALA A 156 53.20 -3.51 9.01
C ALA A 156 54.25 -3.70 10.14
N SER A 157 54.72 -4.96 10.20
CA SER A 157 56.09 -5.48 10.47
C SER A 157 56.99 -4.85 11.54
N ALA A 158 57.40 -5.64 12.54
CA ALA A 158 58.81 -5.91 12.88
C ALA A 158 58.94 -6.84 14.12
N LEU A 159 60.07 -7.54 14.14
CA LEU A 159 60.52 -8.57 15.08
C LEU A 159 60.82 -8.08 16.52
N ALA A 160 60.74 -9.05 17.45
CA ALA A 160 61.56 -9.26 18.65
C ALA A 160 61.51 -8.25 19.82
N SER A 161 61.11 -8.73 21.01
CA SER A 161 62.01 -9.02 22.16
C SER A 161 61.21 -9.33 23.41
N ALA A 162 61.71 -10.29 24.19
CA ALA A 162 61.14 -10.83 25.41
C ALA A 162 61.16 -9.85 26.60
N SER A 163 60.21 -10.02 27.53
CA SER A 163 60.53 -10.15 28.96
C SER A 163 59.30 -10.55 29.77
N VAL A 164 59.49 -11.63 30.51
CA VAL A 164 58.64 -12.21 31.56
C VAL A 164 58.62 -11.31 32.79
N SER A 165 57.47 -11.20 33.47
CA SER A 165 57.43 -10.96 34.91
C SER A 165 56.14 -11.54 35.50
N VAL A 166 56.35 -12.54 36.34
CA VAL A 166 55.39 -13.35 37.11
C VAL A 166 55.21 -12.74 38.50
N GLY A 167 53.99 -12.86 39.03
CA GLY A 167 53.73 -13.09 40.45
C GLY A 167 52.83 -12.06 41.16
N PRO A 168 52.14 -12.42 42.26
CA PRO A 168 51.62 -13.74 42.62
C PRO A 168 50.12 -13.72 42.98
N GLU A 169 49.58 -14.94 43.03
CA GLU A 169 48.27 -15.33 43.54
C GLU A 169 48.22 -15.18 45.07
N GLU A 170 47.05 -14.79 45.59
CA GLU A 170 46.61 -15.16 46.93
C GLU A 170 45.18 -15.73 46.81
N GLU A 171 45.07 -17.04 47.09
CA GLU A 171 43.84 -17.75 47.37
C GLU A 171 43.40 -17.43 48.80
N GLU A 172 42.10 -17.17 49.01
CA GLU A 172 41.41 -17.64 50.22
C GLU A 172 40.03 -18.18 49.85
N ASP A 173 39.83 -19.43 50.27
CA ASP A 173 38.65 -20.27 50.18
C ASP A 173 37.71 -19.96 51.35
N GLU A 174 36.39 -19.93 51.14
CA GLU A 174 35.43 -20.60 52.04
C GLU A 174 34.00 -20.61 51.47
N THR A 175 33.34 -21.75 51.68
CA THR A 175 32.06 -22.17 51.09
C THR A 175 30.91 -22.08 52.14
N PRO A 176 29.74 -22.75 52.03
CA PRO A 176 28.47 -22.06 51.81
C PRO A 176 27.43 -22.28 52.93
N ALA A 177 26.39 -21.43 53.03
CA ALA A 177 25.23 -21.71 53.88
C ALA A 177 23.89 -21.45 53.19
N LYS A 178 23.12 -22.52 53.01
CA LYS A 178 21.69 -22.53 52.67
C LYS A 178 20.86 -22.16 53.91
N SER A 179 19.76 -21.42 53.74
CA SER A 179 18.55 -21.65 54.54
C SER A 179 17.28 -21.25 53.77
N GLN A 180 16.29 -22.15 53.84
CA GLN A 180 14.90 -21.95 53.41
C GLN A 180 14.09 -21.35 54.57
N GLY A 181 13.04 -20.56 54.27
CA GLY A 181 12.05 -20.18 55.29
C GLY A 181 10.97 -19.23 54.79
N LYS A 182 9.70 -19.59 55.01
CA LYS A 182 8.45 -19.08 54.39
C LYS A 182 7.82 -17.83 55.05
N LYS A 183 7.02 -17.14 54.22
CA LYS A 183 5.68 -16.51 54.43
C LYS A 183 5.50 -15.28 55.34
N GLY A 184 4.71 -14.32 54.84
CA GLY A 184 3.84 -13.44 55.64
C GLY A 184 3.84 -11.99 55.18
N GLY A 185 2.75 -11.51 54.55
CA GLY A 185 2.74 -10.24 53.83
C GLY A 185 2.12 -9.04 54.56
N LYS A 186 2.26 -7.85 53.95
CA LYS A 186 1.23 -6.81 53.86
C LYS A 186 1.71 -5.66 52.99
N LYS A 187 0.77 -5.12 52.20
CA LYS A 187 0.88 -3.91 51.37
C LYS A 187 1.56 -2.77 52.12
N ASN A 188 2.54 -2.13 51.48
CA ASN A 188 2.71 -0.69 51.63
C ASN A 188 2.91 -0.04 50.26
N LYS A 189 2.05 0.93 49.98
CA LYS A 189 1.91 1.64 48.71
C LYS A 189 2.64 2.97 48.93
N GLY A 190 3.80 3.16 48.30
CA GLY A 190 4.59 4.38 48.50
C GLY A 190 5.69 4.54 47.46
N LYS A 191 5.45 5.45 46.51
CA LYS A 191 6.40 6.24 45.71
C LYS A 191 7.77 5.60 45.38
N GLY A 192 7.86 5.05 44.16
CA GLY A 192 9.12 4.86 43.45
C GLY A 192 8.97 5.40 42.03
N LYS A 193 8.98 6.72 41.85
CA LYS A 193 8.91 7.35 40.52
C LYS A 193 10.30 7.72 39.96
N ASP A 194 11.37 7.54 40.73
CA ASP A 194 12.71 7.98 40.34
C ASP A 194 13.65 6.82 39.99
N ASN A 195 13.25 5.57 40.25
CA ASN A 195 14.12 4.40 40.00
C ASN A 195 13.85 3.71 38.65
N SER A 196 12.72 4.00 37.98
CA SER A 196 12.43 3.45 36.64
C SER A 196 13.28 4.11 35.56
N GLU A 197 13.64 5.39 35.72
CA GLU A 197 14.44 6.13 34.74
C GLU A 197 15.92 5.66 34.72
N TYR A 198 16.47 5.32 35.89
CA TYR A 198 17.83 4.77 36.02
C TYR A 198 17.94 3.34 35.45
N LEU A 199 16.91 2.50 35.61
CA LEU A 199 16.89 1.15 35.02
C LEU A 199 16.67 1.17 33.50
N LEU A 200 15.92 2.15 32.97
CA LEU A 200 15.75 2.35 31.53
C LEU A 200 17.07 2.74 30.85
N LYS A 201 17.87 3.63 31.47
CA LYS A 201 19.16 4.13 30.93
C LYS A 201 20.31 3.12 31.01
N ASN A 202 20.19 2.06 31.82
CA ASN A 202 21.20 0.98 31.91
C ASN A 202 21.01 -0.14 30.87
N ASN A 203 20.00 -0.06 30.00
CA ASN A 203 19.87 -1.00 28.90
C ASN A 203 20.99 -0.76 27.87
N VAL A 204 21.80 -1.79 27.60
CA VAL A 204 22.90 -1.76 26.60
C VAL A 204 22.43 -1.22 25.26
N GLY A 205 21.17 -1.46 24.90
CA GLY A 205 20.56 -0.96 23.67
C GLY A 205 20.65 0.56 23.48
N TRP A 206 20.70 1.36 24.55
CA TRP A 206 20.84 2.82 24.43
C TRP A 206 22.18 3.27 23.85
N LYS A 207 23.20 2.41 23.91
CA LYS A 207 24.54 2.67 23.36
C LYS A 207 24.68 2.19 21.92
N ASN A 208 23.68 1.51 21.37
CA ASN A 208 23.77 0.94 20.03
C ASN A 208 23.58 2.04 18.97
N VAL A 209 24.34 1.93 17.88
CA VAL A 209 24.33 2.89 16.76
C VAL A 209 23.98 2.14 15.48
N LEU A 210 23.22 2.81 14.61
CA LEU A 210 22.90 2.27 13.29
C LEU A 210 23.96 2.70 12.27
N ARG A 211 24.43 1.75 11.46
CA ARG A 211 25.34 2.01 10.36
C ARG A 211 24.84 1.33 9.09
N PRO A 212 24.92 1.96 7.90
CA PRO A 212 24.61 1.28 6.65
C PRO A 212 25.41 -0.02 6.52
N LEU A 213 24.71 -1.12 6.24
CA LEU A 213 25.33 -2.42 6.02
C LEU A 213 26.19 -2.35 4.76
N LYS A 214 27.46 -2.77 4.86
CA LYS A 214 28.35 -2.84 3.70
C LYS A 214 27.79 -3.83 2.69
N ARG A 215 27.66 -3.42 1.43
CA ARG A 215 27.27 -4.32 0.35
C ARG A 215 28.35 -5.39 0.20
N GLN A 216 27.94 -6.65 0.27
CA GLN A 216 28.82 -7.76 -0.07
C GLN A 216 28.74 -8.01 -1.58
N PRO A 217 29.86 -8.33 -2.25
CA PRO A 217 29.83 -8.72 -3.64
C PRO A 217 28.98 -9.98 -3.80
N LEU A 218 28.09 -9.99 -4.80
CA LEU A 218 27.38 -11.20 -5.18
C LEU A 218 28.44 -12.17 -5.73
N VAL A 219 28.54 -13.35 -5.12
CA VAL A 219 29.40 -14.41 -5.68
C VAL A 219 28.60 -15.06 -6.79
N ASP A 220 28.99 -14.81 -8.04
CA ASP A 220 28.42 -15.53 -9.18
C ASP A 220 28.80 -17.00 -9.04
N ALA A 221 27.78 -17.85 -8.84
CA ALA A 221 27.99 -19.28 -8.89
C ALA A 221 28.31 -19.64 -10.34
N VAL A 222 29.54 -20.12 -10.58
CA VAL A 222 29.95 -20.67 -11.88
C VAL A 222 29.14 -21.96 -12.07
N ILE A 223 28.22 -21.97 -13.04
CA ILE A 223 27.24 -23.05 -13.22
C ILE A 223 27.91 -24.30 -13.81
N ASP A 224 29.04 -24.15 -14.50
CA ASP A 224 29.55 -25.19 -15.41
C ASP A 224 30.44 -26.26 -14.75
N ASP A 225 30.81 -26.13 -13.46
CA ASP A 225 31.81 -27.00 -12.81
C ASP A 225 31.36 -27.64 -11.47
N ILE A 226 30.05 -27.84 -11.22
CA ILE A 226 29.59 -28.48 -9.97
C ILE A 226 29.83 -30.01 -10.05
N THR A 227 30.99 -30.45 -9.58
CA THR A 227 31.35 -31.87 -9.47
C THR A 227 30.98 -32.46 -8.11
N GLU A 228 30.69 -31.63 -7.11
CA GLU A 228 30.40 -32.10 -5.76
C GLU A 228 29.01 -32.72 -5.64
N THR A 229 28.93 -33.90 -5.03
CA THR A 229 27.67 -34.59 -4.72
C THR A 229 27.50 -34.72 -3.22
N ASN A 230 26.26 -34.91 -2.77
CA ASN A 230 25.95 -35.15 -1.36
C ASN A 230 26.14 -36.62 -0.93
N GLU A 231 26.73 -37.48 -1.77
CA GLU A 231 26.80 -38.93 -1.54
C GLU A 231 27.59 -39.31 -0.28
N PHE A 232 28.61 -38.52 0.09
CA PHE A 232 29.44 -38.72 1.29
C PHE A 232 28.99 -37.86 2.50
N ILE A 233 27.84 -37.19 2.39
CA ILE A 233 27.28 -36.34 3.45
C ILE A 233 26.25 -37.12 4.26
N GLU A 234 26.63 -37.51 5.47
CA GLU A 234 25.77 -38.17 6.45
C GLU A 234 25.25 -37.16 7.48
N ASP A 235 23.96 -37.24 7.82
CA ASP A 235 23.37 -36.46 8.91
C ASP A 235 23.56 -37.20 10.25
N LEU A 236 24.66 -36.89 10.93
CA LEU A 236 24.99 -37.45 12.24
C LEU A 236 24.08 -36.88 13.34
N ALA A 237 23.98 -37.56 14.49
CA ALA A 237 23.27 -37.02 15.66
C ALA A 237 23.98 -35.77 16.22
N GLU A 238 23.25 -34.87 16.88
CA GLU A 238 23.76 -33.55 17.30
C GLU A 238 25.02 -33.63 18.19
N GLY A 239 25.12 -34.63 19.08
CA GLY A 239 26.31 -34.89 19.91
C GLY A 239 27.54 -35.43 19.17
N GLN A 240 27.39 -35.85 17.90
CA GLN A 240 28.48 -36.31 17.04
C GLN A 240 28.88 -35.27 15.98
N LYS A 241 28.18 -34.12 15.92
CA LYS A 241 28.51 -33.05 14.97
C LYS A 241 29.71 -32.26 15.49
N THR A 242 30.69 -32.04 14.63
CA THR A 242 31.88 -31.22 14.94
C THR A 242 31.64 -29.72 14.90
N THR A 243 30.42 -29.28 14.58
CA THR A 243 30.03 -27.87 14.48
C THR A 243 29.97 -27.15 15.83
N LEU A 244 30.15 -25.82 15.82
CA LEU A 244 30.02 -24.97 17.03
C LEU A 244 28.66 -25.18 17.73
N SER A 245 28.69 -25.32 19.05
CA SER A 245 27.49 -25.46 19.89
C SER A 245 26.72 -24.13 19.98
N SER A 246 25.47 -24.19 20.44
CA SER A 246 24.65 -22.99 20.67
C SER A 246 25.22 -22.09 21.76
N GLU A 247 25.84 -22.68 22.79
CA GLU A 247 26.47 -21.99 23.91
C GLU A 247 27.72 -21.24 23.44
N GLU A 248 28.62 -21.92 22.71
CA GLU A 248 29.82 -21.30 22.13
C GLU A 248 29.45 -20.12 21.21
N ILE A 249 28.38 -20.27 20.40
CA ILE A 249 27.89 -19.18 19.54
C ILE A 249 27.39 -17.98 20.35
N ASN A 250 26.75 -18.21 21.49
CA ASN A 250 26.29 -17.13 22.35
C ASN A 250 27.46 -16.43 23.04
N GLU A 251 28.50 -17.16 23.45
CA GLU A 251 29.74 -16.58 23.98
C GLU A 251 30.43 -15.69 22.94
N LEU A 252 30.54 -16.15 21.68
CA LEU A 252 31.10 -15.34 20.60
C LEU A 252 30.32 -14.03 20.39
N ARG A 253 29.00 -14.08 20.52
CA ARG A 253 28.16 -12.88 20.46
C ARG A 253 28.40 -11.95 21.65
N GLN A 254 28.54 -12.49 22.86
CA GLN A 254 28.83 -11.70 24.07
C GLN A 254 30.22 -11.05 24.02
N GLN A 255 31.19 -11.74 23.40
CA GLN A 255 32.53 -11.23 23.14
C GLN A 255 32.56 -10.13 22.06
N GLY A 256 31.45 -9.88 21.38
CA GLY A 256 31.31 -8.82 20.38
C GLY A 256 31.84 -9.17 18.99
N PHE A 257 32.04 -10.46 18.69
CA PHE A 257 32.40 -10.89 17.32
C PHE A 257 31.29 -10.53 16.34
N SER A 258 31.69 -10.09 15.15
CA SER A 258 30.76 -9.76 14.07
C SER A 258 30.02 -11.00 13.57
N ALA A 259 28.85 -10.79 12.97
CA ALA A 259 28.07 -11.88 12.37
C ALA A 259 28.88 -12.64 11.29
N GLU A 260 29.73 -11.93 10.55
CA GLU A 260 30.58 -12.49 9.51
C GLU A 260 31.68 -13.41 10.09
N GLU A 261 32.38 -12.98 11.14
CA GLU A 261 33.39 -13.80 11.82
C GLU A 261 32.78 -15.07 12.43
N ILE A 262 31.57 -14.97 12.99
CA ILE A 262 30.83 -16.13 13.51
C ILE A 262 30.48 -17.12 12.40
N ILE A 263 30.14 -16.63 11.20
CA ILE A 263 29.86 -17.47 10.03
C ILE A 263 31.15 -18.14 9.54
N GLN A 264 32.26 -17.39 9.45
CA GLN A 264 33.56 -17.93 9.03
C GLN A 264 34.08 -19.01 10.01
N ARG A 265 33.96 -18.80 11.33
CA ARG A 265 34.32 -19.82 12.32
C ARG A 265 33.46 -21.08 12.22
N GLN A 266 32.17 -20.94 11.92
CA GLN A 266 31.31 -22.10 11.66
C GLN A 266 31.70 -22.86 10.39
N ILE A 267 32.13 -22.16 9.33
CA ILE A 267 32.64 -22.81 8.12
C ILE A 267 33.93 -23.58 8.44
N ALA A 268 34.87 -22.95 9.15
CA ALA A 268 36.15 -23.56 9.50
C ALA A 268 35.99 -24.83 10.36
N ARG A 269 35.01 -24.85 11.27
CA ARG A 269 34.75 -26.01 12.13
C ARG A 269 33.88 -27.10 11.46
N HIS A 270 33.27 -26.81 10.31
CA HIS A 270 32.39 -27.75 9.62
C HIS A 270 33.20 -28.60 8.63
N GLU A 271 33.71 -29.75 9.09
CA GLU A 271 34.60 -30.65 8.32
C GLU A 271 34.07 -30.98 6.92
N LYS A 272 32.79 -31.37 6.81
CA LYS A 272 32.15 -31.74 5.53
C LYS A 272 31.61 -30.53 4.75
N PHE A 273 32.03 -29.29 5.04
CA PHE A 273 31.50 -28.09 4.35
C PHE A 273 32.00 -28.01 2.92
N GLY A 274 33.25 -28.44 2.69
CA GLY A 274 33.85 -28.50 1.37
C GLY A 274 33.12 -29.44 0.40
N LEU A 275 32.54 -30.53 0.92
CA LEU A 275 31.79 -31.52 0.12
C LEU A 275 30.42 -31.01 -0.38
N LYS A 276 29.97 -29.83 0.07
CA LYS A 276 28.68 -29.28 -0.36
C LYS A 276 28.81 -28.64 -1.74
N THR A 277 27.78 -28.79 -2.55
CA THR A 277 27.64 -27.99 -3.78
C THR A 277 27.63 -26.49 -3.46
N ASP A 278 28.06 -25.66 -4.40
CA ASP A 278 28.08 -24.21 -4.21
C ASP A 278 26.71 -23.62 -3.91
N PHE A 279 25.66 -24.13 -4.55
CA PHE A 279 24.28 -23.78 -4.21
C PHE A 279 23.92 -24.10 -2.76
N SER A 280 24.41 -25.23 -2.23
CA SER A 280 24.18 -25.63 -0.84
C SER A 280 24.99 -24.77 0.14
N LYS A 281 26.23 -24.40 -0.22
CA LYS A 281 27.07 -23.47 0.55
C LYS A 281 26.38 -22.10 0.66
N GLU A 282 25.87 -21.55 -0.44
CA GLU A 282 25.18 -20.27 -0.46
C GLU A 282 23.83 -20.31 0.28
N LYS A 283 23.02 -21.36 0.08
CA LYS A 283 21.77 -21.56 0.83
C LYS A 283 22.03 -21.64 2.33
N TRP A 284 23.11 -22.30 2.74
CA TRP A 284 23.53 -22.34 4.13
C TRP A 284 23.99 -20.97 4.63
N ARG A 285 24.78 -20.24 3.84
CA ARG A 285 25.26 -18.89 4.16
C ARG A 285 24.06 -17.95 4.38
N LYS A 286 23.16 -17.78 3.41
CA LYS A 286 21.94 -16.96 3.52
C LYS A 286 21.12 -17.27 4.78
N ARG A 287 20.99 -18.55 5.14
CA ARG A 287 20.30 -18.97 6.37
C ARG A 287 21.02 -18.50 7.64
N LYS A 288 22.35 -18.58 7.66
CA LYS A 288 23.16 -18.12 8.79
C LYS A 288 23.20 -16.60 8.86
N GLU A 289 23.27 -15.91 7.73
CA GLU A 289 23.15 -14.45 7.65
C GLU A 289 21.84 -13.99 8.30
N LYS A 290 20.70 -14.56 7.87
CA LYS A 290 19.37 -14.32 8.46
C LYS A 290 19.28 -14.62 9.98
N LYS A 291 20.15 -15.49 10.50
CA LYS A 291 20.21 -15.87 11.93
C LYS A 291 21.13 -14.97 12.75
N PHE A 292 22.26 -14.53 12.18
CA PHE A 292 23.33 -13.87 12.91
C PHE A 292 23.38 -12.35 12.72
N TYR A 293 23.02 -11.83 11.54
CA TYR A 293 22.99 -10.40 11.34
C TYR A 293 21.93 -9.74 12.23
N GLN A 294 22.35 -8.71 12.93
CA GLN A 294 21.49 -7.81 13.68
C GLN A 294 21.28 -6.56 12.82
N THR A 295 20.46 -6.71 11.79
CA THR A 295 20.17 -5.63 10.84
C THR A 295 18.71 -5.23 10.89
N VAL A 296 18.43 -4.02 10.44
CA VAL A 296 17.09 -3.46 10.25
C VAL A 296 17.02 -2.82 8.89
N HIS A 297 15.90 -3.02 8.21
CA HIS A 297 15.63 -2.43 6.92
C HIS A 297 14.37 -1.58 7.02
N PRO A 298 14.49 -0.26 7.29
CA PRO A 298 13.36 0.65 7.33
C PRO A 298 12.72 0.79 5.95
N LEU A 299 11.43 0.50 5.89
CA LEU A 299 10.56 0.69 4.74
C LEU A 299 9.62 1.87 5.02
N ALA A 300 9.37 2.68 4.00
CA ALA A 300 8.34 3.71 4.07
C ALA A 300 6.96 3.05 4.15
N PRO A 301 5.99 3.63 4.89
CA PRO A 301 4.61 3.17 4.87
C PRO A 301 3.93 3.62 3.56
N SER A 302 4.36 3.05 2.44
CA SER A 302 3.70 3.16 1.14
C SER A 302 2.60 2.11 1.01
N VAL A 303 1.69 2.30 0.07
CA VAL A 303 0.55 1.37 -0.16
C VAL A 303 1.06 -0.05 -0.37
N SER A 304 2.07 -0.25 -1.22
CA SER A 304 2.64 -1.57 -1.50
C SER A 304 3.29 -2.22 -0.28
N ASN A 305 4.07 -1.46 0.51
CA ASN A 305 4.74 -1.98 1.71
C ASN A 305 3.72 -2.36 2.82
N ILE A 306 2.70 -1.53 3.00
CA ILE A 306 1.62 -1.79 3.95
C ILE A 306 0.79 -2.99 3.50
N LEU A 307 0.43 -3.06 2.23
CA LEU A 307 -0.31 -4.18 1.66
C LEU A 307 0.45 -5.49 1.90
N SER A 308 1.73 -5.54 1.54
CA SER A 308 2.61 -6.69 1.81
C SER A 308 2.65 -7.09 3.30
N HIS A 309 2.71 -6.09 4.20
CA HIS A 309 2.68 -6.33 5.65
C HIS A 309 1.37 -6.99 6.10
N TYR A 310 0.22 -6.44 5.67
CA TYR A 310 -1.10 -6.92 6.09
C TYR A 310 -1.47 -8.23 5.43
N THR A 311 -1.11 -8.47 4.17
CA THR A 311 -1.33 -9.77 3.49
C THR A 311 -0.67 -10.92 4.27
N THR A 312 0.53 -10.70 4.83
CA THR A 312 1.24 -11.73 5.58
C THR A 312 0.76 -11.85 7.03
N ARG A 313 0.44 -10.73 7.69
CA ARG A 313 0.16 -10.69 9.13
C ARG A 313 -1.31 -10.81 9.50
N ALA A 314 -2.18 -10.11 8.78
CA ALA A 314 -3.60 -9.95 9.13
C ALA A 314 -4.45 -9.67 7.87
N PRO A 315 -4.51 -10.61 6.91
CA PRO A 315 -5.10 -10.37 5.59
C PRO A 315 -6.61 -10.05 5.66
N ALA A 316 -7.32 -10.54 6.68
CA ALA A 316 -8.74 -10.23 6.88
C ALA A 316 -9.01 -8.72 7.10
N THR A 317 -8.05 -7.96 7.64
CA THR A 317 -8.17 -6.50 7.88
C THR A 317 -8.31 -5.71 6.58
N ILE A 318 -7.74 -6.25 5.51
CA ILE A 318 -7.75 -5.66 4.16
C ILE A 318 -8.67 -6.46 3.22
N LEU A 319 -9.63 -7.20 3.77
CA LEU A 319 -10.56 -8.06 3.03
C LEU A 319 -9.84 -9.05 2.08
N ASN A 320 -8.66 -9.54 2.46
CA ASN A 320 -7.77 -10.40 1.66
C ASN A 320 -7.35 -9.81 0.30
N LEU A 321 -7.42 -8.48 0.14
CA LEU A 321 -6.99 -7.80 -1.06
C LEU A 321 -5.49 -8.05 -1.31
N ARG A 322 -5.13 -8.23 -2.58
CA ARG A 322 -3.73 -8.42 -3.03
C ARG A 322 -3.30 -7.28 -3.95
N ASP A 323 -1.99 -7.13 -4.15
CA ASP A 323 -1.35 -6.00 -4.84
C ASP A 323 -1.75 -5.90 -6.33
N ASP A 324 -1.82 -7.03 -7.02
CA ASP A 324 -2.30 -7.12 -8.40
C ASP A 324 -3.78 -6.71 -8.52
N THR A 325 -4.63 -7.18 -7.61
CA THR A 325 -6.06 -6.86 -7.60
C THR A 325 -6.30 -5.39 -7.24
N LEU A 326 -5.57 -4.84 -6.27
CA LEU A 326 -5.62 -3.40 -5.95
C LEU A 326 -5.19 -2.55 -7.16
N SER A 327 -4.12 -2.97 -7.86
CA SER A 327 -3.63 -2.28 -9.05
C SER A 327 -4.66 -2.26 -10.18
N GLN A 328 -5.34 -3.40 -10.41
CA GLN A 328 -6.44 -3.47 -11.37
C GLN A 328 -7.62 -2.60 -10.94
N LEU A 329 -7.99 -2.59 -9.66
CA LEU A 329 -9.05 -1.75 -9.14
C LEU A 329 -8.79 -0.27 -9.41
N LEU A 330 -7.58 0.23 -9.14
CA LEU A 330 -7.22 1.62 -9.41
C LEU A 330 -7.21 1.94 -10.92
N THR A 331 -6.80 0.98 -11.74
CA THR A 331 -6.75 1.14 -13.20
C THR A 331 -8.16 1.17 -13.81
N MET A 332 -9.01 0.22 -13.44
CA MET A 332 -10.40 0.12 -13.89
C MET A 332 -11.24 1.29 -13.36
N GLY A 333 -10.92 1.80 -12.17
CA GLY A 333 -11.52 3.00 -11.58
C GLY A 333 -11.02 4.30 -12.22
N ASN A 334 -10.07 4.24 -13.14
CA ASN A 334 -9.49 5.39 -13.84
C ASN A 334 -9.03 6.49 -12.87
N ILE A 335 -8.32 6.08 -11.81
CA ILE A 335 -7.88 6.98 -10.74
C ILE A 335 -6.75 7.89 -11.24
N ARG A 336 -6.98 9.20 -11.19
CA ARG A 336 -6.06 10.22 -11.70
C ARG A 336 -6.12 11.52 -10.87
N PRO A 337 -5.07 12.35 -10.91
CA PRO A 337 -5.11 13.68 -10.31
C PRO A 337 -6.29 14.52 -10.80
N GLY A 338 -6.90 15.28 -9.90
CA GLY A 338 -8.05 16.14 -10.15
C GLY A 338 -9.40 15.42 -10.20
N GLY A 339 -9.42 14.09 -10.16
CA GLY A 339 -10.66 13.31 -10.18
C GLY A 339 -11.47 13.44 -8.88
N ARG A 340 -12.79 13.21 -8.98
CA ARG A 340 -13.72 13.19 -7.85
C ARG A 340 -14.32 11.80 -7.68
N TYR A 341 -13.94 11.09 -6.62
CA TYR A 341 -14.32 9.69 -6.42
C TYR A 341 -15.17 9.48 -5.18
N LEU A 342 -16.25 8.71 -5.34
CA LEU A 342 -16.99 8.12 -4.25
C LEU A 342 -16.30 6.82 -3.84
N VAL A 343 -16.03 6.63 -2.56
CA VAL A 343 -15.31 5.46 -2.06
C VAL A 343 -16.04 4.87 -0.85
N VAL A 344 -16.30 3.57 -0.88
CA VAL A 344 -16.82 2.81 0.27
C VAL A 344 -15.77 1.78 0.64
N ASP A 345 -15.14 1.95 1.80
CA ASP A 345 -13.89 1.27 2.15
C ASP A 345 -13.93 0.69 3.57
N ASP A 346 -14.00 -0.65 3.67
CA ASP A 346 -13.84 -1.40 4.93
C ASP A 346 -12.43 -2.02 5.06
N THR A 347 -11.48 -1.66 4.20
CA THR A 347 -10.08 -2.13 4.25
C THR A 347 -9.22 -1.31 5.21
N SER A 348 -9.82 -0.78 6.27
CA SER A 348 -9.17 0.11 7.27
C SER A 348 -8.50 1.35 6.66
N GLY A 349 -8.97 1.81 5.50
CA GLY A 349 -8.43 2.96 4.77
C GLY A 349 -7.32 2.63 3.76
N LEU A 350 -7.04 1.36 3.47
CA LEU A 350 -6.02 0.98 2.48
C LEU A 350 -6.42 1.43 1.07
N VAL A 351 -7.64 1.09 0.62
CA VAL A 351 -8.13 1.50 -0.71
C VAL A 351 -8.21 3.02 -0.81
N THR A 352 -8.71 3.68 0.23
CA THR A 352 -8.71 5.15 0.33
C THR A 352 -7.28 5.73 0.18
N ALA A 353 -6.31 5.18 0.89
CA ALA A 353 -4.91 5.61 0.81
C ALA A 353 -4.33 5.41 -0.59
N ALA A 354 -4.68 4.31 -1.25
CA ALA A 354 -4.23 3.99 -2.61
C ALA A 354 -4.82 4.96 -3.65
N VAL A 355 -6.09 5.30 -3.52
CA VAL A 355 -6.75 6.32 -4.34
C VAL A 355 -6.08 7.69 -4.12
N LEU A 356 -5.89 8.09 -2.86
CA LEU A 356 -5.24 9.36 -2.52
C LEU A 356 -3.81 9.46 -3.07
N GLU A 357 -3.00 8.41 -2.92
CA GLU A 357 -1.63 8.35 -3.43
C GLU A 357 -1.60 8.47 -4.96
N ARG A 358 -2.47 7.76 -5.67
CA ARG A 358 -2.54 7.78 -7.14
C ARG A 358 -3.06 9.11 -7.70
N MET A 359 -3.91 9.81 -6.95
CA MET A 359 -4.37 11.16 -7.26
C MET A 359 -3.33 12.25 -6.99
N GLY A 360 -2.23 11.94 -6.28
CA GLY A 360 -1.26 12.95 -5.89
C GLY A 360 -1.83 14.00 -4.95
N CYS A 361 -2.86 13.65 -4.16
CA CYS A 361 -3.61 14.57 -3.31
C CYS A 361 -4.22 15.78 -4.06
N GLU A 362 -4.63 15.58 -5.30
CA GLU A 362 -5.37 16.57 -6.10
C GLU A 362 -6.75 16.02 -6.46
N GLY A 363 -7.81 16.77 -6.16
CA GLY A 363 -9.19 16.40 -6.45
C GLY A 363 -9.99 16.15 -5.16
N ARG A 364 -10.89 15.16 -5.20
CA ARG A 364 -11.83 14.92 -4.10
C ARG A 364 -12.12 13.43 -3.89
N ILE A 365 -12.08 12.99 -2.64
CA ILE A 365 -12.56 11.67 -2.20
C ILE A 365 -13.69 11.87 -1.20
N MET A 366 -14.84 11.24 -1.43
CA MET A 366 -15.95 11.18 -0.47
C MET A 366 -16.12 9.76 0.02
N LEU A 367 -16.00 9.57 1.34
CA LEU A 367 -16.19 8.31 2.03
C LEU A 367 -17.57 8.22 2.68
N PHE A 368 -18.03 6.99 2.88
CA PHE A 368 -19.27 6.71 3.60
C PHE A 368 -18.99 5.79 4.79
N THR A 369 -19.67 6.05 5.90
CA THR A 369 -19.54 5.26 7.13
C THR A 369 -20.89 5.07 7.81
N ASP A 370 -21.04 4.01 8.59
CA ASP A 370 -22.22 3.80 9.44
C ASP A 370 -22.15 4.61 10.74
N SER A 371 -20.96 5.07 11.15
CA SER A 371 -20.76 5.75 12.43
C SER A 371 -20.88 7.27 12.31
N ASP A 372 -21.33 7.93 13.38
CA ASP A 372 -21.28 9.40 13.52
C ASP A 372 -19.86 9.96 13.74
N SER A 373 -18.87 9.07 13.85
CA SER A 373 -17.44 9.39 13.89
C SER A 373 -16.79 9.19 12.52
N PRO A 374 -15.62 9.81 12.26
CA PRO A 374 -14.83 9.48 11.08
C PRO A 374 -14.58 7.97 10.96
N PRO A 375 -14.44 7.43 9.73
CA PRO A 375 -14.12 6.03 9.53
C PRO A 375 -12.87 5.61 10.31
N ALA A 376 -12.81 4.35 10.73
CA ALA A 376 -11.66 3.81 11.43
C ALA A 376 -10.45 3.68 10.50
N TRP A 377 -9.65 4.75 10.43
CA TRP A 377 -8.44 4.89 9.60
C TRP A 377 -7.22 4.14 10.16
N GLY A 378 -7.38 2.87 10.51
CA GLY A 378 -6.31 2.06 11.10
C GLY A 378 -5.04 2.06 10.25
N ILE A 379 -5.17 1.83 8.94
CA ILE A 379 -4.03 1.85 8.01
C ILE A 379 -3.69 3.27 7.60
N LEU A 380 -4.67 4.08 7.21
CA LEU A 380 -4.44 5.43 6.71
C LEU A 380 -3.68 6.32 7.73
N SER A 381 -3.94 6.15 9.03
CA SER A 381 -3.20 6.86 10.10
C SER A 381 -1.72 6.47 10.22
N THR A 382 -1.31 5.31 9.70
CA THR A 382 0.08 4.84 9.71
C THR A 382 0.89 5.27 8.48
N MET A 383 0.25 5.87 7.48
CA MET A 383 0.84 6.27 6.19
C MET A 383 1.57 7.61 6.23
N ASN A 384 1.66 8.26 7.40
CA ASN A 384 2.32 9.56 7.61
C ASN A 384 1.83 10.68 6.69
N TYR A 385 0.54 10.68 6.32
CA TYR A 385 -0.05 11.80 5.59
C TYR A 385 -0.15 13.05 6.48
N SER A 386 0.21 14.20 5.92
CA SER A 386 0.00 15.50 6.53
C SER A 386 -1.48 15.92 6.48
N GLU A 387 -1.88 16.88 7.32
CA GLU A 387 -3.25 17.42 7.30
C GLU A 387 -3.62 17.96 5.92
N ARG A 388 -2.68 18.62 5.22
CA ARG A 388 -2.85 19.15 3.86
C ARG A 388 -3.12 18.05 2.83
N GLU A 389 -2.44 16.91 2.93
CA GLU A 389 -2.70 15.77 2.03
C GLU A 389 -4.08 15.15 2.30
N LEU A 390 -4.51 15.11 3.57
CA LEU A 390 -5.80 14.57 3.98
C LEU A 390 -6.97 15.53 3.70
N GLU A 391 -6.72 16.82 3.40
CA GLU A 391 -7.76 17.79 3.05
C GLU A 391 -8.59 17.37 1.84
N CYS A 392 -8.09 16.45 0.99
CA CYS A 392 -8.76 15.84 -0.17
C CYS A 392 -9.77 14.74 0.19
N ILE A 393 -9.80 14.28 1.44
CA ILE A 393 -10.77 13.31 1.94
C ILE A 393 -11.87 14.02 2.74
N LYS A 394 -13.13 13.80 2.33
CA LYS A 394 -14.33 14.06 3.15
C LYS A 394 -15.06 12.74 3.39
N TRP A 395 -15.93 12.74 4.38
CA TRP A 395 -16.73 11.57 4.73
C TRP A 395 -18.11 12.01 5.19
N LEU A 396 -19.09 11.13 5.03
CA LEU A 396 -20.47 11.30 5.49
C LEU A 396 -20.94 10.01 6.16
N ASN A 397 -21.76 10.14 7.20
CA ASN A 397 -22.58 9.00 7.63
C ASN A 397 -23.59 8.69 6.51
N TRP A 398 -23.87 7.41 6.25
CA TRP A 398 -24.93 6.99 5.34
C TRP A 398 -26.27 7.69 5.62
N MET A 399 -26.66 7.88 6.87
CA MET A 399 -27.89 8.60 7.22
C MET A 399 -27.82 10.08 6.80
N GLU A 400 -26.65 10.71 6.96
CA GLU A 400 -26.43 12.11 6.61
C GLU A 400 -26.33 12.33 5.08
N ALA A 401 -26.03 11.28 4.32
CA ALA A 401 -25.97 11.34 2.86
C ALA A 401 -27.37 11.42 2.20
N ASP A 402 -28.44 11.01 2.88
CA ASP A 402 -29.81 11.11 2.37
C ASP A 402 -30.22 12.58 2.19
N GLU A 403 -30.97 12.89 1.13
CA GLU A 403 -31.47 14.26 0.87
C GLU A 403 -32.42 14.73 1.97
N ASP A 404 -33.28 13.84 2.46
CA ASP A 404 -34.31 14.15 3.46
C ASP A 404 -33.76 14.29 4.90
N TYR A 405 -32.48 13.98 5.13
CA TYR A 405 -31.90 14.03 6.46
C TYR A 405 -31.87 15.47 7.01
N GLN A 406 -32.39 15.65 8.21
CA GLN A 406 -32.29 16.88 8.98
C GLN A 406 -31.63 16.58 10.32
N ARG A 407 -30.50 17.26 10.59
CA ARG A 407 -29.82 17.10 11.87
C ARG A 407 -30.70 17.68 12.99
N PRO A 408 -30.89 16.97 14.12
CA PRO A 408 -31.67 17.48 15.25
C PRO A 408 -31.14 18.85 15.72
N PRO A 409 -32.03 19.80 16.06
CA PRO A 409 -31.62 21.09 16.58
C PRO A 409 -30.88 20.91 17.93
N PRO A 410 -30.02 21.86 18.31
CA PRO A 410 -29.33 21.79 19.59
C PRO A 410 -30.36 21.80 20.74
N PRO A 411 -30.09 21.12 21.88
CA PRO A 411 -31.01 21.09 23.01
C PRO A 411 -31.41 22.51 23.46
N PRO A 412 -32.69 22.75 23.80
CA PRO A 412 -33.18 24.07 24.18
C PRO A 412 -32.43 24.62 25.40
N GLU A 413 -32.29 25.95 25.46
CA GLU A 413 -31.54 26.64 26.52
C GLU A 413 -32.04 26.30 27.94
N SER A 414 -33.32 25.94 28.07
CA SER A 414 -33.98 25.55 29.33
C SER A 414 -33.47 24.24 29.95
N GLU A 415 -32.86 23.35 29.17
CA GLU A 415 -32.34 22.05 29.63
C GLU A 415 -30.84 22.09 29.93
N VAL A 416 -30.18 23.22 29.67
CA VAL A 416 -28.76 23.40 29.99
C VAL A 416 -28.66 23.69 31.49
N PRO A 417 -27.94 22.86 32.28
CA PRO A 417 -27.76 23.12 33.71
C PRO A 417 -27.22 24.55 33.88
N ALA A 418 -27.84 25.35 34.76
CA ALA A 418 -27.53 26.77 35.01
C ALA A 418 -26.03 27.04 35.07
N GLY A 419 -25.43 27.25 33.89
CA GLY A 419 -24.02 27.13 33.64
C GLY A 419 -23.59 28.31 32.79
N ASN A 420 -22.33 28.72 32.96
CA ASN A 420 -21.76 29.93 32.39
C ASN A 420 -22.25 30.20 30.93
N PRO A 421 -22.92 31.34 30.65
CA PRO A 421 -23.50 31.65 29.34
C PRO A 421 -22.46 31.62 28.21
N ALA A 422 -21.18 31.88 28.51
CA ALA A 422 -20.09 31.76 27.55
C ALA A 422 -19.90 30.32 27.04
N LYS A 423 -20.08 29.31 27.90
CA LYS A 423 -19.99 27.88 27.52
C LYS A 423 -21.19 27.45 26.66
N ALA A 424 -22.39 27.96 26.96
CA ALA A 424 -23.58 27.72 26.15
C ALA A 424 -23.42 28.32 24.74
N ALA A 425 -22.98 29.57 24.64
CA ALA A 425 -22.69 30.23 23.37
C ALA A 425 -21.59 29.51 22.56
N ALA A 426 -20.51 29.05 23.22
CA ALA A 426 -19.45 28.28 22.56
C ALA A 426 -19.97 26.94 22.01
N ARG A 427 -20.86 26.25 22.75
CA ARG A 427 -21.49 25.00 22.30
C ARG A 427 -22.38 25.23 21.07
N ILE A 428 -23.20 26.28 21.08
CA ILE A 428 -24.05 26.65 19.93
C ILE A 428 -23.19 26.99 18.71
N ARG A 429 -22.12 27.79 18.88
CA ARG A 429 -21.19 28.09 17.79
C ARG A 429 -20.55 26.84 17.20
N LYS A 430 -20.07 25.92 18.06
CA LYS A 430 -19.48 24.65 17.62
C LYS A 430 -20.50 23.80 16.84
N HIS A 431 -21.73 23.71 17.35
CA HIS A 431 -22.81 23.00 16.68
C HIS A 431 -23.13 23.62 15.30
N ASN A 432 -23.32 24.93 15.23
CA ASN A 432 -23.59 25.63 13.97
C ASN A 432 -22.46 25.46 12.96
N MET A 433 -21.20 25.47 13.41
CA MET A 433 -20.05 25.18 12.55
C MET A 433 -20.09 23.74 12.01
N GLN A 434 -20.39 22.76 12.86
CA GLN A 434 -20.52 21.35 12.44
C GLN A 434 -21.69 21.12 11.48
N VAL A 435 -22.81 21.82 11.67
CA VAL A 435 -23.96 21.79 10.76
C VAL A 435 -23.60 22.44 9.43
N ALA A 436 -22.92 23.59 9.45
CA ALA A 436 -22.48 24.27 8.24
C ALA A 436 -21.49 23.42 7.42
N GLU A 437 -20.52 22.79 8.07
CA GLU A 437 -19.57 21.87 7.41
C GLU A 437 -20.30 20.67 6.82
N LEU A 438 -21.18 20.00 7.58
CA LEU A 438 -21.98 18.89 7.08
C LEU A 438 -22.84 19.30 5.87
N ASN A 439 -23.51 20.44 5.93
CA ASN A 439 -24.34 20.92 4.82
C ASN A 439 -23.51 21.22 3.57
N SER A 440 -22.28 21.74 3.75
CA SER A 440 -21.34 21.94 2.64
C SER A 440 -20.93 20.61 2.00
N VAL A 441 -20.60 19.60 2.81
CA VAL A 441 -20.20 18.27 2.31
C VAL A 441 -21.37 17.55 1.63
N ARG A 442 -22.59 17.68 2.17
CA ARG A 442 -23.81 17.16 1.52
C ARG A 442 -24.11 17.85 0.20
N ALA A 443 -24.04 19.18 0.16
CA ALA A 443 -24.20 19.92 -1.09
C ALA A 443 -23.19 19.48 -2.16
N GLU A 444 -21.97 19.16 -1.74
CA GLU A 444 -20.92 18.63 -2.62
C GLU A 444 -21.20 17.19 -3.12
N LEU A 445 -21.81 16.34 -2.29
CA LEU A 445 -22.28 15.02 -2.74
C LEU A 445 -23.40 15.19 -3.79
N HIS A 446 -24.40 16.01 -3.47
CA HIS A 446 -25.62 16.19 -4.25
C HIS A 446 -25.44 17.03 -5.53
N SER A 447 -24.28 17.68 -5.72
CA SER A 447 -23.96 18.33 -7.00
C SER A 447 -23.74 17.34 -8.15
N ALA A 448 -23.77 16.02 -7.89
CA ALA A 448 -23.82 14.94 -8.87
C ALA A 448 -22.74 15.00 -9.98
N ASN A 449 -21.53 15.40 -9.59
CA ASN A 449 -20.39 15.64 -10.47
C ASN A 449 -19.20 14.74 -10.10
N TRP A 450 -19.47 13.46 -9.86
CA TRP A 450 -18.48 12.46 -9.47
C TRP A 450 -18.01 11.61 -10.66
N ASP A 451 -16.70 11.41 -10.79
CA ASP A 451 -16.03 10.75 -11.93
C ASP A 451 -15.98 9.22 -11.81
N GLY A 452 -16.21 8.68 -10.61
CA GLY A 452 -16.23 7.24 -10.39
C GLY A 452 -16.64 6.81 -8.99
N LEU A 453 -16.96 5.52 -8.87
CA LEU A 453 -17.33 4.86 -7.62
C LEU A 453 -16.46 3.63 -7.40
N ILE A 454 -15.90 3.52 -6.20
CA ILE A 454 -15.06 2.40 -5.77
C ILE A 454 -15.69 1.78 -4.52
N VAL A 455 -15.95 0.48 -4.56
CA VAL A 455 -16.54 -0.26 -3.44
C VAL A 455 -15.59 -1.38 -3.04
N ALA A 456 -15.08 -1.34 -1.81
CA ALA A 456 -14.28 -2.39 -1.20
C ALA A 456 -14.77 -2.57 0.25
N SER A 457 -15.95 -3.17 0.38
CA SER A 457 -16.70 -3.23 1.63
C SER A 457 -17.37 -4.58 1.82
N SER A 458 -17.70 -4.89 3.07
CA SER A 458 -18.51 -6.02 3.48
C SER A 458 -20.02 -5.81 3.27
N LEU A 459 -20.44 -4.59 2.94
CA LEU A 459 -21.82 -4.25 2.61
C LEU A 459 -22.26 -4.89 1.28
N SER A 460 -23.58 -5.03 1.07
CA SER A 460 -24.10 -5.50 -0.21
C SER A 460 -23.76 -4.49 -1.32
N PRO A 461 -23.04 -4.90 -2.37
CA PRO A 461 -22.65 -3.97 -3.42
C PRO A 461 -23.85 -3.45 -4.21
N ILE A 462 -24.93 -4.23 -4.30
CA ILE A 462 -26.16 -3.83 -5.01
C ILE A 462 -26.79 -2.62 -4.33
N SER A 463 -26.92 -2.62 -3.00
CA SER A 463 -27.52 -1.50 -2.27
C SER A 463 -26.65 -0.24 -2.36
N VAL A 464 -25.33 -0.40 -2.23
CA VAL A 464 -24.36 0.69 -2.33
C VAL A 464 -24.39 1.33 -3.73
N ILE A 465 -24.25 0.51 -4.77
CA ILE A 465 -24.21 0.98 -6.16
C ILE A 465 -25.54 1.61 -6.55
N SER A 466 -26.67 0.99 -6.22
CA SER A 466 -28.00 1.55 -6.51
C SER A 466 -28.20 2.93 -5.87
N ARG A 467 -27.64 3.14 -4.68
CA ARG A 467 -27.78 4.41 -3.93
C ARG A 467 -26.85 5.51 -4.41
N LEU A 468 -25.63 5.16 -4.84
CA LEU A 468 -24.60 6.12 -5.21
C LEU A 468 -24.53 6.44 -6.71
N THR A 469 -25.03 5.55 -7.57
CA THR A 469 -25.07 5.76 -9.03
C THR A 469 -25.77 7.05 -9.49
N PRO A 470 -26.83 7.57 -8.81
CA PRO A 470 -27.43 8.85 -9.17
C PRO A 470 -26.48 10.05 -9.09
N TYR A 471 -25.45 10.00 -8.24
CA TYR A 471 -24.49 11.09 -8.07
C TYR A 471 -23.34 11.04 -9.09
N LEU A 472 -23.24 9.96 -9.87
CA LEU A 472 -22.17 9.77 -10.84
C LEU A 472 -22.49 10.44 -12.18
N LEU A 473 -21.46 10.98 -12.82
CA LEU A 473 -21.53 11.48 -14.18
C LEU A 473 -21.73 10.35 -15.19
N GLY A 474 -22.30 10.68 -16.35
CA GLY A 474 -22.29 9.78 -17.50
C GLY A 474 -20.85 9.44 -17.91
N SER A 475 -20.63 8.19 -18.32
CA SER A 475 -19.32 7.63 -18.65
C SER A 475 -18.35 7.48 -17.46
N SER A 476 -18.81 7.62 -16.21
CA SER A 476 -17.99 7.34 -15.02
C SER A 476 -17.71 5.85 -14.86
N SER A 477 -16.53 5.50 -14.33
CA SER A 477 -16.19 4.11 -14.00
C SER A 477 -16.72 3.71 -12.62
N ILE A 478 -17.26 2.49 -12.53
CA ILE A 478 -17.69 1.87 -11.28
C ILE A 478 -16.89 0.58 -11.10
N VAL A 479 -16.28 0.40 -9.93
CA VAL A 479 -15.54 -0.81 -9.60
C VAL A 479 -15.91 -1.29 -8.20
N ALA A 480 -16.26 -2.56 -8.09
CA ALA A 480 -16.56 -3.23 -6.83
C ALA A 480 -15.65 -4.44 -6.61
N TYR A 481 -15.02 -4.48 -5.44
CA TYR A 481 -14.18 -5.56 -4.96
C TYR A 481 -14.92 -6.42 -3.94
N SER A 482 -14.70 -7.72 -4.01
CA SER A 482 -15.10 -8.67 -2.98
C SER A 482 -14.12 -9.85 -2.95
N PRO A 483 -13.79 -10.39 -1.76
CA PRO A 483 -13.05 -11.66 -1.68
C PRO A 483 -13.88 -12.86 -2.17
N TYR A 484 -15.19 -12.70 -2.36
CA TYR A 484 -16.13 -13.77 -2.74
C TYR A 484 -16.74 -13.51 -4.12
N MET A 485 -16.50 -14.44 -5.05
CA MET A 485 -17.04 -14.38 -6.41
C MET A 485 -18.58 -14.36 -6.45
N GLN A 486 -19.23 -15.10 -5.55
CA GLN A 486 -20.69 -15.26 -5.53
C GLN A 486 -21.41 -13.91 -5.36
N VAL A 487 -20.87 -13.04 -4.50
CA VAL A 487 -21.41 -11.70 -4.24
C VAL A 487 -21.39 -10.85 -5.52
N LEU A 488 -20.29 -10.92 -6.28
CA LEU A 488 -20.16 -10.17 -7.53
C LEU A 488 -20.88 -10.82 -8.72
N ALA A 489 -21.07 -12.14 -8.70
CA ALA A 489 -21.90 -12.84 -9.69
C ALA A 489 -23.38 -12.43 -9.57
N GLU A 490 -23.88 -12.25 -8.33
CA GLU A 490 -25.21 -11.71 -8.09
C GLU A 490 -25.32 -10.27 -8.61
N LEU A 491 -24.34 -9.42 -8.28
CA LEU A 491 -24.25 -8.05 -8.79
C LEU A 491 -24.22 -8.00 -10.33
N LEU A 492 -23.46 -8.87 -10.98
CA LEU A 492 -23.39 -8.97 -12.44
C LEU A 492 -24.75 -9.34 -13.05
N ASN A 493 -25.50 -10.24 -12.43
CA ASN A 493 -26.84 -10.60 -12.91
C ASN A 493 -27.87 -9.48 -12.68
N TRP A 494 -27.71 -8.72 -11.60
CA TRP A 494 -28.55 -7.55 -11.30
C TRP A 494 -28.29 -6.40 -12.28
N SER A 495 -27.02 -6.01 -12.46
CA SER A 495 -26.60 -4.90 -13.33
C SER A 495 -26.97 -5.10 -14.79
N LYS A 496 -26.87 -6.32 -15.31
CA LYS A 496 -27.32 -6.67 -16.68
C LYS A 496 -28.79 -6.36 -16.98
N LYS A 497 -29.64 -6.27 -15.96
CA LYS A 497 -31.07 -5.95 -16.12
C LYS A 497 -31.33 -4.45 -16.14
N ASP A 498 -30.40 -3.66 -15.61
CA ASP A 498 -30.51 -2.22 -15.50
C ASP A 498 -29.73 -1.54 -16.64
N PRO A 499 -30.40 -0.77 -17.52
CA PRO A 499 -29.75 -0.12 -18.67
C PRO A 499 -28.80 1.04 -18.27
N ASN A 500 -28.68 1.35 -16.98
CA ASN A 500 -27.74 2.37 -16.48
C ASN A 500 -26.27 1.90 -16.47
N TYR A 501 -26.01 0.60 -16.63
CA TYR A 501 -24.67 0.02 -16.60
C TYR A 501 -24.29 -0.58 -17.96
N LEU A 502 -23.07 -0.31 -18.40
CA LEU A 502 -22.51 -0.79 -19.65
C LEU A 502 -21.18 -1.49 -19.40
N ASN A 503 -20.90 -2.53 -20.20
CA ASN A 503 -19.66 -3.30 -20.15
C ASN A 503 -19.39 -3.94 -18.78
N ASP A 504 -20.44 -4.50 -18.17
CA ASP A 504 -20.35 -5.20 -16.90
C ASP A 504 -19.44 -6.43 -17.05
N THR A 505 -18.32 -6.41 -16.33
CA THR A 505 -17.30 -7.47 -16.39
C THR A 505 -16.97 -7.95 -14.98
N LEU A 506 -16.81 -9.27 -14.84
CA LEU A 506 -16.33 -9.92 -13.62
C LEU A 506 -14.97 -10.53 -13.92
N THR A 507 -13.96 -10.18 -13.14
CA THR A 507 -12.57 -10.55 -13.37
C THR A 507 -11.89 -11.02 -12.08
N GLU A 508 -10.90 -11.90 -12.23
CA GLU A 508 -9.97 -12.32 -11.19
C GLU A 508 -8.55 -12.22 -11.76
N SER A 509 -7.59 -11.83 -10.92
CA SER A 509 -6.17 -11.81 -11.25
C SER A 509 -5.42 -12.91 -10.50
N TRP A 510 -4.45 -13.54 -11.18
CA TRP A 510 -3.54 -14.50 -10.58
C TRP A 510 -2.10 -13.99 -10.68
N GLU A 511 -1.36 -14.14 -9.59
CA GLU A 511 0.04 -13.75 -9.49
C GLU A 511 0.92 -14.95 -9.15
N ARG A 512 2.11 -15.02 -9.75
CA ARG A 512 3.11 -16.05 -9.43
C ARG A 512 4.49 -15.43 -9.28
N THR A 513 5.00 -15.40 -8.05
CA THR A 513 6.36 -14.94 -7.76
C THR A 513 7.40 -16.00 -8.16
N TYR A 514 8.49 -15.56 -8.78
CA TYR A 514 9.62 -16.41 -9.18
C TYR A 514 10.84 -16.13 -8.31
N GLN A 515 11.55 -17.20 -7.94
CA GLN A 515 12.95 -17.09 -7.56
C GLN A 515 13.75 -16.96 -8.86
N VAL A 516 14.54 -15.89 -8.98
CA VAL A 516 15.42 -15.66 -10.13
C VAL A 516 16.85 -15.62 -9.62
N LEU A 517 17.54 -16.75 -9.76
CA LEU A 517 18.95 -16.92 -9.40
C LEU A 517 19.62 -17.79 -10.47
N PRO A 518 20.92 -17.57 -10.77
CA PRO A 518 21.67 -18.42 -11.69
C PRO A 518 21.55 -19.90 -11.28
N GLY A 519 21.18 -20.76 -12.24
CA GLY A 519 20.98 -22.21 -12.05
C GLY A 519 19.84 -22.63 -11.12
N ARG A 520 19.04 -21.70 -10.57
CA ARG A 520 17.97 -21.98 -9.58
C ARG A 520 16.73 -21.13 -9.81
N THR A 521 16.38 -20.88 -11.08
CA THR A 521 15.19 -20.10 -11.42
C THR A 521 13.97 -21.00 -11.47
N HIS A 522 13.01 -20.76 -10.58
CA HIS A 522 11.76 -21.50 -10.53
C HIS A 522 10.68 -20.68 -9.80
N PRO A 523 9.38 -20.97 -10.02
CA PRO A 523 8.33 -20.34 -9.23
C PRO A 523 8.42 -20.70 -7.75
N MET A 524 7.93 -19.82 -6.88
CA MET A 524 7.75 -20.17 -5.47
C MET A 524 6.74 -21.33 -5.33
N MET A 525 7.03 -22.27 -4.43
CA MET A 525 6.20 -23.49 -4.25
C MET A 525 4.85 -23.18 -3.59
N ASN A 526 4.87 -22.32 -2.58
CA ASN A 526 3.66 -21.86 -1.90
C ASN A 526 3.33 -20.45 -2.40
N THR A 527 2.07 -20.24 -2.79
CA THR A 527 1.55 -18.93 -3.20
C THR A 527 0.14 -18.74 -2.65
N SER A 528 -0.35 -17.51 -2.69
CA SER A 528 -1.76 -17.20 -2.42
C SER A 528 -2.64 -17.72 -3.56
N ALA A 529 -3.79 -18.32 -3.24
CA ALA A 529 -4.72 -18.82 -4.25
C ALA A 529 -5.43 -17.69 -5.01
N THR A 530 -6.04 -16.75 -4.30
CA THR A 530 -6.82 -15.65 -4.88
C THR A 530 -6.48 -14.32 -4.18
N GLY A 531 -6.57 -13.22 -4.93
CA GLY A 531 -6.48 -11.85 -4.42
C GLY A 531 -7.85 -11.19 -4.25
N GLY A 532 -8.92 -11.97 -4.47
CA GLY A 532 -10.30 -11.53 -4.60
C GLY A 532 -10.69 -11.22 -6.04
N TYR A 533 -11.92 -10.73 -6.20
CA TYR A 533 -12.58 -10.56 -7.49
C TYR A 533 -12.98 -9.10 -7.69
N LEU A 534 -13.03 -8.66 -8.95
CA LEU A 534 -13.45 -7.33 -9.33
C LEU A 534 -14.64 -7.40 -10.29
N TRP A 535 -15.68 -6.64 -9.98
CA TRP A 535 -16.73 -6.30 -10.90
C TRP A 535 -16.51 -4.86 -11.36
N SER A 536 -16.60 -4.60 -12.66
CA SER A 536 -16.49 -3.24 -13.20
C SER A 536 -17.56 -2.97 -14.25
N ALA A 537 -17.98 -1.72 -14.32
CA ALA A 537 -18.95 -1.23 -15.29
C ALA A 537 -18.74 0.26 -15.57
N ILE A 538 -19.35 0.73 -16.64
CA ILE A 538 -19.42 2.14 -17.00
C ILE A 538 -20.86 2.63 -16.79
N ARG A 539 -21.00 3.73 -16.05
CA ARG A 539 -22.27 4.43 -15.92
C ARG A 539 -22.68 5.03 -17.25
N VAL A 540 -23.89 4.73 -17.72
CA VAL A 540 -24.46 5.33 -18.93
C VAL A 540 -25.85 5.86 -18.65
N HIS A 541 -26.22 7.00 -19.24
CA HIS A 541 -27.60 7.48 -19.17
C HIS A 541 -28.38 6.90 -20.34
N PRO A 542 -29.31 5.95 -20.11
CA PRO A 542 -30.08 5.38 -21.19
C PRO A 542 -30.92 6.48 -21.84
N SER A 543 -30.87 6.58 -23.17
CA SER A 543 -31.89 7.29 -23.93
C SER A 543 -33.25 6.61 -23.70
N LYS A 544 -34.37 7.32 -23.94
CA LYS A 544 -35.71 6.71 -23.95
C LYS A 544 -35.65 5.39 -24.71
N PHE A 545 -35.84 4.31 -23.97
CA PHE A 545 -35.62 2.94 -24.43
C PHE A 545 -36.41 2.66 -25.71
N LEU A 546 -35.73 2.45 -26.82
CA LEU A 546 -36.33 1.85 -28.02
C LEU A 546 -36.13 0.34 -27.87
N LEU A 547 -37.23 -0.40 -27.78
CA LEU A 547 -37.26 -1.87 -27.57
C LEU A 547 -36.59 -2.67 -28.70
N GLU A 548 -36.13 -2.03 -29.77
CA GLU A 548 -35.70 -2.65 -31.03
C GLU A 548 -34.22 -2.39 -31.33
N SER A 549 -33.29 -3.05 -30.63
CA SER A 549 -31.92 -3.21 -31.14
C SER A 549 -31.42 -4.65 -31.13
N HIS A 550 -32.28 -5.62 -30.76
CA HIS A 550 -32.01 -7.05 -30.94
C HIS A 550 -32.47 -7.62 -32.28
N GLN A 551 -32.80 -6.78 -33.27
CA GLN A 551 -32.85 -7.26 -34.66
C GLN A 551 -31.42 -7.34 -35.20
N ARG A 552 -30.75 -8.46 -34.91
CA ARG A 552 -29.66 -8.95 -35.76
C ARG A 552 -30.18 -8.90 -37.20
N PHE A 553 -29.65 -8.00 -38.02
CA PHE A 553 -29.90 -7.95 -39.45
C PHE A 553 -29.65 -9.35 -40.03
N LYS A 554 -30.70 -10.16 -40.22
CA LYS A 554 -30.62 -11.31 -41.12
C LYS A 554 -30.39 -10.72 -42.49
N ARG A 555 -29.13 -10.72 -42.95
CA ARG A 555 -28.76 -10.46 -44.35
C ARG A 555 -29.71 -11.27 -45.23
N ARG A 556 -30.67 -10.61 -45.90
CA ARG A 556 -31.44 -11.24 -46.99
C ARG A 556 -30.42 -11.60 -48.05
N LYS A 557 -30.20 -12.90 -48.24
CA LYS A 557 -29.43 -13.44 -49.35
C LYS A 557 -30.29 -13.27 -50.62
N THR A 558 -30.26 -12.09 -51.22
CA THR A 558 -30.78 -11.89 -52.57
C THR A 558 -29.69 -12.27 -53.56
N GLY A 559 -29.80 -13.50 -54.07
CA GLY A 559 -29.03 -13.98 -55.22
C GLY A 559 -29.95 -14.84 -56.07
N LYS A 560 -30.51 -14.24 -57.13
CA LYS A 560 -31.16 -14.92 -58.24
C LYS A 560 -30.16 -15.89 -58.88
N ALA A 561 -30.60 -17.12 -59.14
CA ALA A 561 -30.14 -17.90 -60.29
C ALA A 561 -31.38 -18.53 -60.95
N GLN A 562 -31.63 -18.12 -62.20
CA GLN A 562 -32.66 -18.66 -63.08
C GLN A 562 -32.23 -20.02 -63.65
N GLY A 563 -33.19 -20.89 -63.89
CA GLY A 563 -33.08 -21.94 -64.91
C GLY A 563 -34.03 -23.11 -64.69
N LYS A 564 -35.02 -23.24 -65.60
CA LYS A 564 -35.70 -24.43 -66.19
C LYS A 564 -35.81 -25.71 -65.32
N GLU A 565 -36.92 -26.42 -65.25
CA GLU A 565 -37.72 -27.00 -66.35
C GLU A 565 -39.03 -27.61 -65.81
N GLU A 566 -39.84 -28.14 -66.74
CA GLU A 566 -41.26 -28.50 -66.62
C GLU A 566 -41.62 -29.78 -65.82
N GLN A 567 -42.91 -29.85 -65.48
CA GLN A 567 -43.84 -30.99 -65.63
C GLN A 567 -44.03 -32.06 -64.53
N VAL A 568 -45.34 -32.30 -64.24
CA VAL A 568 -46.01 -33.51 -63.71
C VAL A 568 -45.74 -33.81 -62.21
N GLY A 569 -46.66 -34.20 -61.33
CA GLY A 569 -48.03 -34.69 -61.38
C GLY A 569 -48.18 -35.75 -60.27
N THR A 570 -49.14 -35.55 -59.36
CA THR A 570 -49.88 -36.57 -58.55
C THR A 570 -49.18 -37.71 -57.76
N ALA A 571 -49.49 -37.74 -56.46
CA ALA A 571 -49.98 -38.88 -55.64
C ALA A 571 -49.03 -39.87 -54.92
N GLY A 572 -49.45 -40.22 -53.68
CA GLY A 572 -49.18 -41.46 -52.91
C GLY A 572 -47.88 -41.48 -52.10
N GLU A 573 -47.88 -41.49 -50.75
CA GLU A 573 -48.19 -42.58 -49.79
C GLU A 573 -47.16 -43.74 -49.72
N ALA A 574 -46.88 -44.13 -48.46
CA ALA A 574 -46.17 -45.30 -47.91
C ALA A 574 -44.62 -45.20 -47.80
N GLU A 575 -44.09 -45.11 -46.56
CA GLU A 575 -43.48 -46.21 -45.74
C GLU A 575 -41.97 -46.30 -46.05
N GLU A 576 -41.01 -46.49 -45.13
CA GLU A 576 -40.97 -46.97 -43.77
C GLU A 576 -39.56 -46.68 -43.19
N GLU A 577 -39.42 -46.79 -41.87
CA GLU A 577 -38.25 -47.29 -41.14
C GLU A 577 -37.08 -46.38 -40.67
N GLN A 578 -36.77 -46.61 -39.38
CA GLN A 578 -35.50 -46.47 -38.65
C GLN A 578 -35.22 -45.17 -37.90
N GLU A 579 -36.00 -44.95 -36.85
CA GLU A 579 -35.63 -44.12 -35.71
C GLU A 579 -36.01 -44.84 -34.41
N THR A 580 -35.13 -45.71 -33.89
CA THR A 580 -34.99 -46.09 -32.46
C THR A 580 -33.93 -47.19 -32.32
N LEU A 581 -32.63 -46.82 -32.33
CA LEU A 581 -31.55 -47.60 -31.72
C LEU A 581 -30.23 -46.86 -31.95
N LEU A 582 -29.82 -46.04 -30.98
CA LEU A 582 -28.42 -45.69 -30.69
C LEU A 582 -28.34 -44.86 -29.39
N GLU A 583 -29.13 -45.27 -28.40
CA GLU A 583 -28.75 -45.14 -26.99
C GLU A 583 -28.15 -46.50 -26.61
N GLN A 584 -27.01 -46.50 -25.90
CA GLN A 584 -26.23 -47.67 -25.44
C GLN A 584 -25.10 -48.13 -26.37
N LEU A 585 -24.03 -47.32 -26.45
CA LEU A 585 -22.67 -47.83 -26.65
C LEU A 585 -21.74 -47.03 -25.73
N GLU A 586 -21.65 -47.47 -24.48
CA GLU A 586 -20.48 -47.30 -23.59
C GLU A 586 -20.76 -48.07 -22.30
N ASP A 587 -20.67 -49.41 -22.38
CA ASP A 587 -20.20 -50.23 -21.25
C ASP A 587 -19.66 -51.58 -21.75
N GLU A 588 -18.38 -51.79 -21.44
CA GLU A 588 -17.61 -53.05 -21.30
C GLU A 588 -17.52 -54.03 -22.51
N GLY A 589 -16.36 -54.47 -22.99
CA GLY A 589 -14.97 -54.32 -22.58
C GLY A 589 -14.06 -55.27 -23.39
N GLU A 590 -12.77 -54.95 -23.47
CA GLU A 590 -11.61 -55.87 -23.49
C GLU A 590 -10.32 -55.08 -23.20
#